data_AF-A0A8I2CRF0-F1
#
_entry.id   AF-A0A8I2CRF0-F1
#
_cell.length_a   1.000
_cell.length_b   1.000
_cell.length_c   1.000
_cell.angle_alpha   90.00
_cell.angle_beta   90.00
_cell.angle_gamma   90.00
#
_symmetry.space_group_name_H-M   'P 1'
#
loop_
_entity.id
_entity.type
_entity.pdbx_description
1 polymer ?
#
loop_
_entity_poly.entity_id
_entity_poly.type
_entity_poly.pdbx_seq_one_letter_code
_entity_poly.pdbx_strand_id
1 'polypeptide(L)'
;MRDFNDADRKKKSLRIELSDNPGNLSKEAIHRLEEAVKASMKDGYIPCPLGWKIASDIGVSRLDVGAMIDRLGLRVTGCQLGFFKVEKTPHAAKSTESLNEEVLNRVTSLHDRGELTCANVFSLARELGLKPLAIADIANSRGYKLRQCQLGCF
;
A
#
# COMPACT_ATOMS: atom_id res chain seq x y z
N MET A 1 -1.34 17.77 12.32
CA MET A 1 -1.53 16.99 11.08
C MET A 1 -0.18 16.94 10.37
N ARG A 2 0.26 15.79 9.82
CA ARG A 2 1.46 15.76 8.97
C ARG A 2 0.97 15.81 7.53
N ASP A 3 1.03 16.97 6.91
CA ASP A 3 0.59 17.13 5.52
C ASP A 3 1.57 16.41 4.58
N PHE A 4 1.08 15.90 3.44
CA PHE A 4 1.95 15.36 2.40
C PHE A 4 2.49 16.52 1.58
N ASN A 5 3.79 16.81 1.71
CA ASN A 5 4.42 18.00 1.14
C ASN A 5 5.37 17.67 -0.02
N ASP A 6 5.96 18.71 -0.61
CA ASP A 6 6.86 18.57 -1.77
C ASP A 6 8.11 17.73 -1.48
N ALA A 7 8.60 17.72 -0.25
CA ALA A 7 9.72 16.86 0.13
C ALA A 7 9.31 15.38 0.13
N ASP A 8 8.07 15.06 0.50
CA ASP A 8 7.53 13.72 0.40
C ASP A 8 7.30 13.31 -1.05
N ARG A 9 6.75 14.21 -1.89
CA ARG A 9 6.64 14.00 -3.35
C ARG A 9 7.99 13.70 -4.00
N LYS A 10 9.02 14.46 -3.64
CA LYS A 10 10.39 14.27 -4.16
C LYS A 10 10.99 12.93 -3.72
N LYS A 11 10.79 12.53 -2.46
CA LYS A 11 11.26 11.21 -1.98
C LYS A 11 10.57 10.07 -2.71
N LYS A 12 9.28 10.24 -2.99
CA LYS A 12 8.45 9.30 -3.74
C LYS A 12 8.91 9.18 -5.19
N SER A 13 9.12 10.30 -5.88
CA SER A 13 9.58 10.31 -7.27
C SER A 13 10.98 9.69 -7.46
N LEU A 14 11.81 9.66 -6.41
CA LEU A 14 13.09 8.96 -6.41
C LEU A 14 12.96 7.43 -6.29
N ARG A 15 11.79 6.92 -5.91
CA ARG A 15 11.54 5.49 -5.68
C ARG A 15 10.62 4.88 -6.72
N ILE A 16 9.64 5.65 -7.19
CA ILE A 16 8.71 5.24 -8.23
C ILE A 16 8.48 6.41 -9.18
N GLU A 17 8.51 6.14 -10.49
CA GLU A 17 8.05 7.08 -11.51
C GLU A 17 6.57 6.82 -11.74
N LEU A 18 5.72 7.69 -11.22
CA LEU A 18 4.26 7.61 -11.37
C LEU A 18 3.78 8.94 -11.96
N SER A 19 3.06 8.89 -13.07
CA SER A 19 2.41 10.07 -13.64
C SER A 19 1.20 10.48 -12.78
N ASP A 20 0.72 11.71 -12.95
CA ASP A 20 -0.49 12.20 -12.27
C ASP A 20 -1.78 11.49 -12.72
N ASN A 21 -1.70 10.69 -13.80
CA ASN A 21 -2.81 9.94 -14.37
C ASN A 21 -2.30 8.58 -14.92
N PRO A 22 -1.94 7.63 -14.05
CA PRO A 22 -1.28 6.40 -14.47
C PRO A 22 -2.19 5.49 -15.32
N GLY A 23 -3.50 5.53 -15.11
CA GLY A 23 -4.50 4.78 -15.87
C GLY A 23 -5.02 5.49 -17.12
N ASN A 24 -4.48 6.65 -17.50
CA ASN A 24 -4.96 7.47 -18.63
C ASN A 24 -6.49 7.72 -18.58
N LEU A 25 -6.98 8.09 -17.40
CA LEU A 25 -8.39 8.37 -17.14
C LEU A 25 -8.88 9.60 -17.91
N SER A 26 -10.16 9.59 -18.31
CA SER A 26 -10.82 10.76 -18.89
C SER A 26 -10.97 11.88 -17.86
N LYS A 27 -11.22 13.11 -18.31
CA LYS A 27 -11.43 14.26 -17.41
C LYS A 27 -12.59 14.02 -16.43
N GLU A 28 -13.66 13.40 -16.91
CA GLU A 28 -14.85 13.06 -16.12
C GLU A 28 -14.53 12.00 -15.07
N ALA A 29 -13.71 11.00 -15.42
CA ALA A 29 -13.26 9.97 -14.48
C ALA A 29 -12.33 10.56 -13.40
N ILE A 30 -11.41 11.46 -13.78
CA ILE A 30 -10.55 12.19 -12.83
C ILE A 30 -11.41 13.00 -11.86
N HIS A 31 -12.39 13.75 -12.36
CA HIS A 31 -13.28 14.56 -11.52
C HIS A 31 -14.08 13.69 -10.53
N ARG A 32 -14.65 12.57 -10.98
CA ARG A 32 -15.36 11.63 -10.10
C ARG A 32 -14.44 11.03 -9.03
N LEU A 33 -13.21 10.70 -9.40
CA LEU A 33 -12.21 10.18 -8.47
C LEU A 33 -11.82 11.22 -7.41
N GLU A 34 -11.58 12.46 -7.83
CA GLU A 34 -11.24 13.55 -6.93
C GLU A 34 -12.35 13.80 -5.88
N GLU A 35 -13.60 13.87 -6.33
CA GLU A 35 -14.76 14.08 -5.45
C GLU A 35 -14.95 12.92 -4.46
N ALA A 36 -14.81 11.67 -4.93
CA ALA A 36 -14.92 10.51 -4.05
C ALA A 36 -13.81 10.46 -2.99
N VAL A 37 -12.58 10.82 -3.35
CA VAL A 37 -11.46 10.91 -2.39
C VAL A 37 -11.71 12.01 -1.38
N LYS A 38 -12.13 13.21 -1.81
CA LYS A 38 -12.48 14.33 -0.90
C LYS A 38 -13.62 13.99 0.04
N ALA A 39 -14.67 13.32 -0.44
CA ALA A 39 -15.81 12.91 0.40
C ALA A 39 -15.42 11.84 1.43
N SER A 40 -14.39 11.04 1.13
CA SER A 40 -13.95 9.91 1.95
C SER A 40 -12.82 10.28 2.93
N MET A 41 -12.19 11.44 2.77
CA MET A 41 -11.05 11.84 3.60
C MET A 41 -11.48 12.26 5.00
N LYS A 42 -10.65 11.93 5.98
CA LYS A 42 -10.83 12.37 7.36
C LYS A 42 -9.49 12.88 7.89
N ASP A 43 -9.48 14.13 8.36
CA ASP A 43 -8.29 14.76 8.94
C ASP A 43 -7.04 14.68 8.04
N GLY A 44 -7.20 14.85 6.73
CA GLY A 44 -6.08 14.77 5.77
C GLY A 44 -5.60 13.35 5.47
N TYR A 45 -6.33 12.32 5.92
CA TYR A 45 -5.96 10.92 5.76
C TYR A 45 -7.01 10.10 5.02
N ILE A 46 -6.54 9.07 4.31
CA ILE A 46 -7.35 8.02 3.69
C ILE A 46 -6.83 6.64 4.14
N PRO A 47 -7.64 5.82 4.83
CA PRO A 47 -7.25 4.44 5.12
C PRO A 47 -7.05 3.61 3.85
N CYS A 48 -6.04 2.74 3.81
CA CYS A 48 -5.75 1.88 2.67
C CYS A 48 -6.96 1.03 2.19
N PRO A 49 -7.75 0.39 3.08
CA PRO A 49 -8.97 -0.30 2.65
C PRO A 49 -9.98 0.62 1.96
N LEU A 50 -10.09 1.87 2.42
CA LEU A 50 -10.99 2.86 1.84
C LEU A 50 -10.51 3.29 0.46
N GLY A 51 -9.20 3.51 0.28
CA GLY A 51 -8.63 3.75 -1.05
C GLY A 51 -8.89 2.61 -2.03
N TRP A 52 -8.85 1.35 -1.58
CA TRP A 52 -9.19 0.19 -2.42
C TRP A 52 -10.68 0.16 -2.77
N LYS A 53 -11.55 0.50 -1.81
CA LYS A 53 -12.98 0.60 -2.02
C LYS A 53 -13.31 1.67 -3.06
N ILE A 54 -12.72 2.86 -2.95
CA ILE A 54 -12.89 3.95 -3.93
C ILE A 54 -12.48 3.48 -5.33
N ALA A 55 -11.33 2.80 -5.47
CA ALA A 55 -10.89 2.25 -6.75
C ALA A 55 -11.93 1.31 -7.37
N SER A 56 -12.47 0.40 -6.55
CA SER A 56 -13.46 -0.58 -6.96
C SER A 56 -14.80 0.06 -7.33
N ASP A 57 -15.28 1.01 -6.54
CA ASP A 57 -16.59 1.65 -6.71
C ASP A 57 -16.63 2.52 -7.97
N ILE A 58 -15.50 3.15 -8.34
CA ILE A 58 -15.39 4.01 -9.54
C ILE A 58 -14.99 3.20 -10.78
N GLY A 59 -14.30 2.07 -10.60
CA GLY A 59 -13.77 1.26 -11.69
C GLY A 59 -12.44 1.77 -12.23
N VAL A 60 -11.57 2.30 -11.36
CA VAL A 60 -10.21 2.78 -11.69
C VAL A 60 -9.14 1.91 -11.03
N SER A 61 -7.88 2.06 -11.45
CA SER A 61 -6.80 1.32 -10.81
C SER A 61 -6.54 1.86 -9.39
N ARG A 62 -6.02 0.99 -8.52
CA ARG A 62 -5.60 1.41 -7.17
C ARG A 62 -4.45 2.43 -7.22
N LEU A 63 -3.62 2.39 -8.28
CA LEU A 63 -2.56 3.38 -8.49
C LEU A 63 -3.13 4.76 -8.82
N ASP A 64 -4.23 4.85 -9.58
CA ASP A 64 -4.90 6.12 -9.85
C ASP A 64 -5.40 6.77 -8.57
N VAL A 65 -6.00 5.97 -7.67
CA VAL A 65 -6.42 6.47 -6.35
C VAL A 65 -5.22 6.96 -5.54
N GLY A 66 -4.12 6.22 -5.56
CA GLY A 66 -2.86 6.64 -4.94
C GLY A 66 -2.36 7.99 -5.44
N ALA A 67 -2.24 8.13 -6.76
CA ALA A 67 -1.81 9.37 -7.41
C ALA A 67 -2.75 10.53 -7.08
N MET A 68 -4.07 10.30 -7.05
CA MET A 68 -5.03 11.33 -6.65
C MET A 68 -4.87 11.75 -5.18
N ILE A 69 -4.68 10.80 -4.27
CA ILE A 69 -4.44 11.09 -2.85
C ILE A 69 -3.18 11.96 -2.70
N ASP A 70 -2.09 11.59 -3.38
CA ASP A 70 -0.87 12.40 -3.36
C ASP A 70 -1.14 13.78 -3.95
N ARG A 71 -1.79 13.88 -5.10
CA ARG A 71 -2.12 15.15 -5.76
C ARG A 71 -2.89 16.09 -4.83
N LEU A 72 -3.82 15.56 -4.04
CA LEU A 72 -4.59 16.30 -3.04
C LEU A 72 -3.81 16.60 -1.75
N GLY A 73 -2.56 16.17 -1.62
CA GLY A 73 -1.74 16.40 -0.43
C GLY A 73 -2.18 15.56 0.78
N LEU A 74 -2.97 14.51 0.54
CA LEU A 74 -3.48 13.61 1.57
C LEU A 74 -2.47 12.49 1.85
N ARG A 75 -2.63 11.80 2.98
CA ARG A 75 -1.80 10.64 3.35
C ARG A 75 -2.60 9.35 3.47
N VAL A 76 -2.03 8.26 2.98
CA VAL A 76 -2.59 6.93 3.21
C VAL A 76 -2.26 6.45 4.62
N THR A 77 -3.26 5.94 5.34
CA THR A 77 -3.12 5.35 6.68
C THR A 77 -3.65 3.91 6.69
N GLY A 78 -3.50 3.20 7.82
CA GLY A 78 -4.12 1.88 7.99
C GLY A 78 -3.73 0.86 6.91
N CYS A 79 -2.45 0.79 6.54
CA CYS A 79 -1.97 -0.19 5.56
C CYS A 79 -2.40 -1.61 5.95
N GLN A 80 -3.08 -2.33 5.04
CA GLN A 80 -3.56 -3.69 5.27
C GLN A 80 -2.43 -4.71 5.53
N LEU A 81 -1.21 -4.40 5.09
CA LEU A 81 -0.01 -5.20 5.33
C LEU A 81 0.89 -4.63 6.44
N GLY A 82 0.50 -3.54 7.10
CA GLY A 82 1.26 -2.96 8.21
C GLY A 82 2.62 -2.30 7.86
N PHE A 83 3.04 -2.28 6.59
CA PHE A 83 4.33 -1.70 6.16
C PHE A 83 4.41 -0.17 6.25
N PHE A 84 3.26 0.51 6.19
CA PHE A 84 3.19 1.97 6.22
C PHE A 84 2.40 2.43 7.44
N LYS A 85 3.07 3.15 8.34
CA LYS A 85 2.48 3.77 9.52
C LYS A 85 2.97 5.22 9.62
N VAL A 86 2.07 6.13 10.01
CA VAL A 86 2.39 7.55 10.26
C VAL A 86 3.34 7.70 11.45
N GLU A 87 3.28 6.75 12.38
CA GLU A 87 4.14 6.62 13.56
C GLU A 87 4.95 5.33 13.50
N LYS A 88 6.23 5.40 13.87
CA LYS A 88 7.11 4.22 13.94
C LYS A 88 6.77 3.41 15.18
N THR A 89 5.81 2.49 15.09
CA THR A 89 5.57 1.52 16.17
C THR A 89 6.48 0.30 15.97
N PRO A 90 7.23 -0.17 16.98
CA PRO A 90 7.97 -1.41 16.90
C PRO A 90 7.02 -2.59 16.64
N HIS A 91 7.43 -3.52 15.78
CA HIS A 91 6.68 -4.75 15.53
C HIS A 91 6.93 -5.72 16.69
N ALA A 92 5.89 -6.03 17.45
CA ALA A 92 5.91 -7.14 18.40
C ALA A 92 5.65 -8.44 17.62
N ALA A 93 6.67 -9.29 17.49
CA ALA A 93 6.54 -10.59 16.85
C ALA A 93 5.59 -11.49 17.67
N LYS A 94 4.59 -12.09 17.03
CA LYS A 94 3.81 -13.20 17.60
C LYS A 94 4.32 -14.52 17.01
N SER A 95 4.71 -15.44 17.89
CA SER A 95 5.31 -16.74 17.59
C SER A 95 4.25 -17.84 17.35
N THR A 96 4.33 -18.55 16.22
CA THR A 96 3.67 -19.85 16.01
C THR A 96 4.56 -20.74 15.13
N GLU A 97 5.33 -21.65 15.71
CA GLU A 97 6.59 -22.13 15.11
C GLU A 97 6.49 -23.12 13.93
N SER A 98 5.45 -23.98 13.78
CA SER A 98 5.50 -25.03 12.74
C SER A 98 4.94 -24.64 11.37
N LEU A 99 4.00 -23.68 11.30
CA LEU A 99 3.54 -23.08 10.03
C LEU A 99 4.52 -22.01 9.51
N ASN A 100 5.52 -21.62 10.31
CA ASN A 100 6.40 -20.52 10.01
C ASN A 100 7.45 -20.86 8.94
N GLU A 101 7.97 -22.09 8.85
CA GLU A 101 9.10 -22.39 7.96
C GLU A 101 8.74 -22.31 6.47
N GLU A 102 7.63 -22.92 6.05
CA GLU A 102 7.18 -22.86 4.65
C GLU A 102 6.90 -21.40 4.24
N VAL A 103 6.13 -20.69 5.07
CA VAL A 103 5.77 -19.28 4.82
C VAL A 103 7.04 -18.42 4.77
N LEU A 104 7.98 -18.65 5.69
CA LEU A 104 9.26 -17.95 5.75
C LEU A 104 10.09 -18.16 4.47
N ASN A 105 10.17 -19.40 3.99
CA ASN A 105 10.90 -19.72 2.76
C ASN A 105 10.26 -19.03 1.56
N ARG A 106 8.93 -19.03 1.46
CA ARG A 106 8.20 -18.32 0.38
C ARG A 106 8.41 -16.81 0.45
N VAL A 107 8.36 -16.21 1.64
CA VAL A 107 8.60 -14.77 1.84
C VAL A 107 10.05 -14.40 1.52
N THR A 108 11.02 -15.20 1.96
CA THR A 108 12.44 -14.98 1.68
C THR A 108 12.71 -15.08 0.18
N SER A 109 12.15 -16.09 -0.49
CA SER A 109 12.25 -16.24 -1.93
C SER A 109 11.68 -15.04 -2.71
N LEU A 110 10.53 -14.50 -2.28
CA LEU A 110 9.98 -13.26 -2.85
C LEU A 110 10.91 -12.05 -2.59
N HIS A 111 11.52 -11.98 -1.42
CA HIS A 111 12.46 -10.90 -1.09
C HIS A 111 13.72 -10.93 -1.96
N ASP A 112 14.35 -12.10 -2.09
CA ASP A 112 15.60 -12.30 -2.82
C ASP A 112 15.44 -12.01 -4.31
N ARG A 113 14.27 -12.36 -4.89
CA ARG A 113 13.93 -12.01 -6.27
C ARG A 113 13.53 -10.54 -6.47
N GLY A 114 13.44 -9.75 -5.40
CA GLY A 114 12.94 -8.37 -5.47
C GLY A 114 11.43 -8.28 -5.74
N GLU A 115 10.69 -9.36 -5.52
CA GLU A 115 9.26 -9.52 -5.82
C GLU A 115 8.36 -9.37 -4.58
N LEU A 116 8.89 -8.92 -3.45
CA LEU A 116 8.11 -8.68 -2.24
C LEU A 116 7.21 -7.45 -2.39
N THR A 117 6.15 -7.57 -3.20
CA THR A 117 5.17 -6.53 -3.51
C THR A 117 3.87 -6.75 -2.73
N CYS A 118 3.07 -5.69 -2.58
CA CYS A 118 1.75 -5.79 -1.96
C CYS A 118 0.90 -6.87 -2.65
N ALA A 119 0.87 -6.86 -3.99
CA ALA A 119 0.11 -7.85 -4.76
C ALA A 119 0.57 -9.29 -4.49
N ASN A 120 1.89 -9.54 -4.47
CA ASN A 120 2.43 -10.88 -4.25
C ASN A 120 2.18 -11.38 -2.83
N VAL A 121 2.22 -10.49 -1.82
CA VAL A 121 1.86 -10.86 -0.45
C VAL A 121 0.38 -11.29 -0.36
N PHE A 122 -0.53 -10.57 -1.02
CA PHE A 122 -1.95 -10.96 -1.06
C PHE A 122 -2.19 -12.25 -1.86
N SER A 123 -1.46 -12.48 -2.96
CA SER A 123 -1.54 -13.73 -3.71
C SER A 123 -1.03 -14.91 -2.88
N LEU A 124 0.14 -14.78 -2.26
CA LEU A 124 0.69 -15.81 -1.36
C LEU A 124 -0.24 -16.10 -0.18
N ALA A 125 -0.88 -15.08 0.38
CA ALA A 125 -1.87 -15.24 1.45
C ALA A 125 -3.06 -16.10 1.01
N ARG A 126 -3.56 -15.87 -0.21
CA ARG A 126 -4.65 -16.69 -0.78
C ARG A 126 -4.20 -18.11 -1.06
N GLU A 127 -3.01 -18.30 -1.60
CA GLU A 127 -2.43 -19.63 -1.88
C GLU A 127 -2.29 -20.46 -0.60
N LEU A 128 -1.82 -19.84 0.49
CA LEU A 128 -1.57 -20.54 1.76
C LEU A 128 -2.78 -20.53 2.72
N GLY A 129 -3.90 -19.90 2.34
CA GLY A 129 -5.08 -19.76 3.21
C GLY A 129 -4.82 -18.91 4.46
N LEU A 130 -3.84 -18.01 4.43
CA LEU A 130 -3.42 -17.17 5.55
C LEU A 130 -3.93 -15.73 5.42
N LYS A 131 -3.89 -15.00 6.53
CA LYS A 131 -4.15 -13.54 6.50
C LYS A 131 -2.93 -12.83 5.90
N PRO A 132 -3.09 -11.89 4.95
CA PRO A 132 -1.99 -11.13 4.36
C PRO A 132 -1.10 -10.42 5.40
N LEU A 133 -1.71 -9.96 6.51
CA LEU A 133 -0.98 -9.35 7.61
C LEU A 133 0.02 -10.32 8.27
N ALA A 134 -0.31 -11.62 8.40
CA ALA A 134 0.60 -12.59 9.00
C ALA A 134 1.87 -12.79 8.15
N ILE A 135 1.72 -12.85 6.83
CA ILE A 135 2.85 -12.92 5.89
C ILE A 135 3.67 -11.64 5.94
N ALA A 136 3.01 -10.49 5.99
CA ALA A 136 3.68 -9.20 6.11
C ALA A 136 4.43 -9.03 7.44
N ASP A 137 3.90 -9.55 8.54
CA ASP A 137 4.56 -9.54 9.84
C ASP A 137 5.85 -10.37 9.83
N ILE A 138 5.86 -11.52 9.15
CA ILE A 138 7.08 -12.31 8.92
C ILE A 138 8.12 -11.48 8.17
N ALA A 139 7.74 -10.86 7.05
CA ALA A 139 8.63 -9.99 6.30
C ALA A 139 9.17 -8.81 7.14
N ASN A 140 8.30 -8.15 7.90
CA ASN A 140 8.68 -7.04 8.78
C ASN A 140 9.64 -7.48 9.89
N SER A 141 9.41 -8.66 10.50
CA SER A 141 10.27 -9.22 11.54
C SER A 141 11.69 -9.52 11.04
N ARG A 142 11.84 -9.80 9.74
CA ARG A 142 13.14 -10.00 9.06
C ARG A 142 13.76 -8.70 8.56
N GLY A 143 13.12 -7.56 8.80
CA GLY A 143 13.59 -6.25 8.32
C GLY A 143 13.41 -6.05 6.81
N TYR A 144 12.71 -6.96 6.12
CA TYR A 144 12.47 -6.85 4.68
C TYR A 144 11.59 -5.64 4.38
N LYS A 145 11.83 -5.03 3.22
CA LYS A 145 11.06 -3.89 2.72
C LYS A 145 10.21 -4.32 1.55
N LEU A 146 8.95 -3.89 1.57
CA LEU A 146 8.07 -4.05 0.43
C LEU A 146 8.63 -3.26 -0.75
N ARG A 147 8.50 -3.78 -1.97
CA ARG A 147 9.05 -3.17 -3.19
C ARG A 147 8.05 -2.30 -3.94
N GLN A 148 6.76 -2.68 -3.90
CA GLN A 148 5.70 -1.97 -4.60
C GLN A 148 4.36 -2.07 -3.84
N CYS A 149 3.63 -0.95 -3.80
CA CYS A 149 2.35 -0.83 -3.11
C CYS A 149 1.28 -0.66 -4.19
N GLN A 150 0.13 -1.33 -4.03
CA GLN A 150 -0.96 -1.21 -4.99
C GLN A 150 -1.63 0.18 -4.98
N LEU A 151 -1.50 0.95 -3.89
CA LEU A 151 -1.87 2.38 -3.83
C LEU A 151 -0.67 3.30 -4.11
N GLY A 152 0.50 2.75 -4.46
CA GLY A 152 1.67 3.56 -4.79
C GLY A 152 2.28 4.35 -3.63
N CYS A 153 2.08 4.01 -2.36
CA CYS A 153 2.53 4.82 -1.19
C CYS A 153 4.06 4.96 -0.95
N PHE A 154 4.92 4.69 -1.94
CA PHE A 154 6.38 4.67 -1.80
C PHE A 154 7.05 6.04 -1.79
#